data_AF-A0A7W8TWS1-F1
#
_entry.id   AF-A0A7W8TWS1-F1
#
_cell.length_a   1.000
_cell.length_b   1.000
_cell.length_c   1.000
_cell.angle_alpha   90.00
_cell.angle_beta   90.00
_cell.angle_gamma   90.00
#
_symmetry.space_group_name_H-M   'P 1'
#
loop_
_entity.id
_entity.type
_entity.pdbx_description
1 polymer ?
#
loop_
_entity_poly.entity_id
_entity_poly.type
_entity_poly.pdbx_seq_one_letter_code
_entity_poly.pdbx_strand_id
1 'polypeptide(L)'
;MKLQKIPGVKNYRSLNQGLRVLGASSEIGKATLEVAEGVAGTANSMGEAEYSAVPMSVRFGRNNEERSGASVQVTTQHWRDARDQVLLRLIQVMKVSK
;
A
#
# COMPACT_ATOMS: atom_id res chain seq x y z
N MET A 1 -9.41 21.35 -11.38
CA MET A 1 -9.13 20.30 -12.39
C MET A 1 -9.26 20.89 -13.79
N LYS A 2 -8.20 20.90 -14.61
CA LYS A 2 -8.30 21.31 -16.03
C LYS A 2 -8.29 20.06 -16.91
N LEU A 3 -9.46 19.68 -17.40
CA LEU A 3 -9.63 18.63 -18.40
C LEU A 3 -9.54 19.28 -19.79
N GLN A 4 -8.67 18.78 -20.67
CA GLN A 4 -8.59 19.30 -22.04
C GLN A 4 -9.56 18.51 -22.92
N LYS A 5 -10.52 19.23 -23.54
CA LYS A 5 -11.43 18.64 -24.53
C LYS A 5 -10.65 18.39 -25.81
N ILE A 6 -10.60 17.15 -26.27
CA ILE A 6 -10.01 16.82 -27.56
C ILE A 6 -11.07 17.11 -28.64
N PRO A 7 -10.77 17.92 -29.67
CA PRO A 7 -11.69 18.11 -30.78
C PRO A 7 -12.00 16.76 -31.44
N GLY A 8 -13.27 16.40 -31.51
CA GLY A 8 -13.73 15.17 -32.18
C GLY A 8 -13.84 13.92 -31.30
N VAL A 9 -13.55 13.97 -30.00
CA VAL A 9 -13.69 12.82 -29.08
C VAL A 9 -14.59 13.19 -27.90
N LYS A 10 -15.52 12.32 -27.52
CA LYS A 10 -16.46 12.53 -26.41
C LYS A 10 -15.77 12.51 -25.03
N ASN A 11 -14.53 12.02 -24.98
CA ASN A 11 -13.78 11.75 -23.76
C ASN A 11 -12.71 12.83 -23.50
N TYR A 12 -12.56 13.23 -22.24
CA TYR A 12 -11.47 14.06 -21.79
C TYR A 12 -10.21 13.23 -21.63
N ARG A 13 -9.07 13.69 -22.15
CA ARG A 13 -7.78 13.08 -21.85
C ARG A 13 -7.25 13.66 -20.55
N SER A 14 -6.95 12.79 -19.59
CA SER A 14 -6.22 13.20 -18.40
C SER A 14 -4.84 13.66 -18.82
N LEU A 15 -4.53 14.94 -18.59
CA LEU A 15 -3.16 15.41 -18.71
C LEU A 15 -2.31 14.63 -17.70
N ASN A 16 -1.14 14.13 -18.10
CA ASN A 16 -0.23 13.41 -17.20
C ASN A 16 0.06 14.23 -15.93
N GLN A 17 0.10 15.57 -16.05
CA GLN A 17 0.23 16.48 -14.93
C GLN A 17 -0.96 16.44 -13.96
N GLY A 18 -2.18 16.27 -14.46
CA GLY A 18 -3.38 16.08 -13.63
C GLY A 18 -3.37 14.76 -12.86
N LEU A 19 -2.88 13.68 -13.48
CA LEU A 19 -2.72 12.38 -12.81
C LEU A 19 -1.65 12.43 -11.72
N ARG A 20 -0.56 13.19 -11.92
CA ARG A 20 0.46 13.43 -10.89
C ARG A 20 -0.11 14.16 -9.68
N VAL A 21 -0.81 15.26 -9.93
CA VAL A 21 -1.43 16.06 -8.86
C VAL A 21 -2.46 15.24 -8.09
N LEU A 22 -3.24 14.41 -8.80
CA LEU A 22 -4.19 13.50 -8.16
C LEU A 22 -3.47 12.42 -7.33
N GLY A 23 -2.41 11.81 -7.86
CA GLY A 23 -1.63 10.80 -7.13
C GLY A 23 -0.92 11.33 -5.89
N ALA A 24 -0.62 12.63 -5.83
CA ALA A 24 -0.05 13.30 -4.66
C ALA A 24 -1.10 14.05 -3.81
N SER A 25 -2.39 13.85 -4.10
CA SER A 25 -3.48 14.53 -3.40
C SER A 25 -3.66 14.00 -1.97
N SER A 26 -4.14 14.88 -1.09
CA SER A 26 -4.42 14.52 0.30
C SER A 26 -5.58 13.53 0.41
N GLU A 27 -6.53 13.52 -0.53
CA GLU A 27 -7.61 12.53 -0.57
C GLU A 27 -7.06 11.13 -0.86
N ILE A 28 -6.15 10.99 -1.82
CA ILE A 28 -5.49 9.70 -2.08
C ILE A 28 -4.66 9.27 -0.87
N GLY A 29 -3.93 10.20 -0.24
CA GLY A 29 -3.18 9.91 0.98
C GLY A 29 -4.06 9.35 2.10
N LYS A 30 -5.20 9.99 2.36
CA LYS A 30 -6.18 9.52 3.36
C LYS A 30 -6.73 8.14 3.02
N ALA A 31 -7.16 7.93 1.77
CA ALA A 31 -7.69 6.64 1.33
C ALA A 31 -6.63 5.53 1.46
N THR A 32 -5.37 5.81 1.11
CA THR A 32 -4.29 4.83 1.28
C THR A 32 -3.96 4.55 2.75
N LEU A 33 -4.05 5.57 3.61
CA LEU A 33 -3.85 5.40 5.05
C LEU A 33 -4.96 4.54 5.66
N GLU A 34 -6.23 4.81 5.33
CA GLU A 34 -7.37 4.02 5.80
C GLU A 34 -7.25 2.54 5.40
N VAL A 35 -6.83 2.26 4.16
CA VAL A 35 -6.55 0.88 3.73
C VAL A 35 -5.41 0.28 4.56
N ALA A 36 -4.33 1.01 4.79
CA ALA A 36 -3.20 0.53 5.60
C ALA A 36 -3.61 0.29 7.06
N GLU A 37 -4.46 1.14 7.64
CA GLU A 37 -5.05 0.96 8.98
C GLU A 37 -5.91 -0.31 9.03
N GLY A 38 -6.72 -0.57 8.00
CA GLY A 38 -7.48 -1.81 7.88
C GLY A 38 -6.59 -3.06 7.80
N VAL A 39 -5.49 -2.99 7.05
CA VAL A 39 -4.49 -4.07 6.99
C VAL A 39 -3.80 -4.26 8.34
N ALA A 40 -3.40 -3.17 9.01
CA ALA A 40 -2.79 -3.23 10.34
C ALA A 40 -3.76 -3.82 11.39
N GLY A 41 -5.03 -3.42 11.37
CA GLY A 41 -6.07 -3.97 12.24
C GLY A 41 -6.31 -5.46 11.98
N THR A 42 -6.29 -5.88 10.71
CA THR A 42 -6.38 -7.31 10.36
C THR A 42 -5.15 -8.07 10.87
N ALA A 43 -3.95 -7.54 10.68
CA ALA A 43 -2.72 -8.16 11.17
C ALA A 43 -2.70 -8.29 12.71
N ASN A 44 -3.15 -7.26 13.43
CA ASN A 44 -3.34 -7.27 14.88
C ASN A 44 -4.36 -8.33 15.35
N SER A 45 -5.29 -8.75 14.51
CA SER A 45 -6.26 -9.81 14.85
C SER A 45 -5.75 -11.23 14.62
N MET A 46 -4.65 -11.40 13.88
CA MET A 46 -4.12 -12.70 13.48
C MET A 46 -2.93 -13.18 14.32
N GLY A 47 -2.32 -12.30 15.12
CA GLY A 47 -1.13 -12.59 15.91
C GLY A 47 -1.07 -11.75 17.20
N GLU A 48 0.05 -11.88 17.90
CA GLU A 48 0.34 -11.16 19.15
C GLU A 48 1.26 -9.95 18.91
N ALA A 49 1.82 -9.81 17.72
CA ALA A 49 2.58 -8.63 17.31
C ALA A 49 1.68 -7.42 17.05
N GLU A 50 2.20 -6.23 17.32
CA GLU A 50 1.48 -4.98 17.10
C GLU A 50 1.89 -4.34 15.78
N TYR A 51 0.91 -3.95 14.99
CA TYR A 51 1.04 -3.33 13.68
C TYR A 51 0.40 -1.95 13.69
N SER A 52 1.08 -0.99 13.08
CA SER A 52 0.59 0.38 12.87
C SER A 52 0.71 0.78 11.41
N ALA A 53 -0.18 1.68 10.98
CA ALA A 53 -0.14 2.28 9.66
C ALA A 53 0.51 3.66 9.74
N VAL A 54 1.42 3.95 8.82
CA VAL A 54 2.16 5.22 8.76
C VAL A 54 2.03 5.81 7.36
N PRO A 55 1.57 7.07 7.22
CA PRO A 55 1.53 7.72 5.92
C PRO A 55 2.95 7.94 5.39
N MET A 56 3.16 7.75 4.09
CA MET A 56 4.46 7.94 3.45
C MET A 56 4.32 8.40 2.01
N SER A 57 5.41 8.96 1.47
CA SER A 57 5.51 9.23 0.04
C SER A 57 6.13 8.03 -0.67
N VAL A 58 5.48 7.55 -1.73
CA VAL A 58 5.95 6.42 -2.54
C VAL A 58 6.40 6.95 -3.90
N ARG A 59 7.58 6.51 -4.34
CA ARG A 59 8.07 6.79 -5.70
C ARG A 59 7.56 5.73 -6.65
N PHE A 60 6.90 6.15 -7.73
CA PHE A 60 6.28 5.23 -8.67
C PHE A 60 6.47 5.64 -10.14
N GLY A 61 6.51 4.64 -11.03
CA GLY A 61 6.53 4.82 -12.49
C GLY A 61 7.91 5.12 -13.07
N ARG A 62 7.95 5.33 -14.39
CA ARG A 62 9.19 5.47 -15.18
C ARG A 62 10.06 6.69 -14.80
N ASN A 63 9.48 7.68 -14.11
CA ASN A 63 10.17 8.91 -13.71
C ASN A 63 10.30 9.06 -12.18
N ASN A 64 10.06 7.99 -11.40
CA ASN A 64 10.10 8.03 -9.92
C ASN A 64 9.24 9.16 -9.33
N GLU A 65 8.01 9.31 -9.82
CA GLU A 65 7.11 10.36 -9.37
C GLU A 65 6.69 10.10 -7.92
N GLU A 66 6.72 11.13 -7.08
CA GLU A 66 6.24 11.03 -5.71
C GLU A 66 4.71 11.04 -5.69
N ARG A 67 4.15 10.09 -4.95
CA ARG A 67 2.72 9.89 -4.73
C ARG A 67 2.44 9.69 -3.26
N SER A 68 1.24 10.03 -2.84
CA SER A 68 0.76 9.74 -1.50
C SER A 68 0.54 8.24 -1.34
N GLY A 69 0.97 7.69 -0.21
CA GLY A 69 0.77 6.30 0.15
C GLY A 69 0.82 6.11 1.66
N ALA A 70 0.80 4.85 2.07
CA ALA A 70 0.97 4.45 3.46
C ALA A 70 1.67 3.09 3.51
N SER A 71 2.34 2.83 4.63
CA SER A 71 3.00 1.55 4.91
C SER A 71 2.52 1.00 6.24
N VAL A 72 2.43 -0.32 6.33
CA VAL A 72 2.14 -1.04 7.58
C VAL A 72 3.47 -1.48 8.18
N GLN A 73 3.69 -1.15 9.45
CA GLN A 73 4.93 -1.44 10.16
C GLN A 73 4.63 -2.26 11.41
N VAL A 74 5.52 -3.19 11.74
CA VAL A 74 5.49 -3.89 13.03
C VAL A 74 6.10 -2.94 14.05
N THR A 75 5.29 -2.56 15.03
CA THR A 75 5.70 -1.64 16.10
C THR A 75 6.29 -2.43 17.27
N THR A 76 5.67 -3.58 17.58
CA THR A 76 6.11 -4.48 18.65
C THR A 76 6.13 -5.91 18.11
N GLN A 77 7.30 -6.55 18.13
CA GLN A 77 7.42 -7.96 17.73
C GLN A 77 7.07 -8.88 18.90
N HIS A 78 6.37 -9.97 18.62
CA HIS A 78 6.11 -11.02 19.60
C HIS A 78 6.82 -12.32 19.21
N TRP A 79 7.41 -12.99 20.20
CA TRP A 79 8.26 -14.18 19.97
C TRP A 79 7.48 -15.40 19.45
N ARG A 80 6.18 -15.50 19.78
CA ARG A 80 5.32 -16.59 19.30
C ARG A 80 5.10 -16.50 17.80
N ASP A 81 4.76 -15.33 17.30
CA ASP A 81 4.52 -15.08 15.88
C ASP A 81 5.79 -15.36 15.05
N ALA A 82 6.96 -14.98 15.56
CA ALA A 82 8.23 -15.28 14.92
C ALA A 82 8.48 -16.80 14.82
N ARG A 83 8.17 -17.56 15.89
CA ARG A 83 8.27 -19.01 15.89
C ARG A 83 7.29 -19.65 14.90
N ASP A 84 6.05 -19.18 14.87
CA ASP A 84 5.01 -19.71 13.99
C ASP A 84 5.33 -19.44 12.52
N GLN A 85 5.91 -18.28 12.19
CA GLN A 85 6.42 -18.01 10.84
C GLN A 85 7.51 -19.00 10.42
N VAL A 86 8.44 -19.35 11.31
CA VAL A 86 9.49 -20.36 11.03
C VAL A 86 8.85 -21.72 10.77
N LEU A 87 7.88 -22.14 11.59
CA LEU A 87 7.17 -23.40 11.41
C LEU A 87 6.39 -23.45 10.09
N LEU A 88 5.66 -22.39 9.74
CA LEU A 88 4.95 -22.27 8.46
C LEU A 88 5.92 -22.37 7.28
N ARG A 89 7.06 -21.70 7.35
CA ARG A 89 8.09 -21.75 6.29
C ARG A 89 8.67 -23.16 6.13
N LEU A 90 8.93 -23.86 7.23
CA LEU A 90 9.40 -25.25 7.20
C LEU A 90 8.37 -26.17 6.52
N ILE A 91 7.09 -26.06 6.90
CA ILE A 91 6.00 -26.84 6.29
C ILE A 91 5.91 -26.58 4.79
N GLN A 92 6.07 -25.33 4.36
CA GLN A 92 6.01 -24.97 2.94
C GLN A 92 7.18 -25.56 2.15
N VAL A 93 8.39 -25.56 2.70
CA VAL A 93 9.55 -26.23 2.10
C VAL A 93 9.31 -27.75 2.01
N MET A 94 8.78 -28.37 3.06
CA MET A 94 8.46 -29.80 3.06
C MET A 94 7.38 -30.18 2.04
N LYS A 95 6.43 -29.28 1.75
CA LYS A 95 5.40 -29.49 0.72
C LYS A 95 5.94 -29.41 -0.71
N VAL A 96 6.99 -28.60 -0.95
CA VAL A 96 7.61 -28.43 -2.28
C VAL A 96 8.64 -29.53 -2.58
N SER A 97 9.25 -30.13 -1.55
CA SER A 97 10.19 -31.25 -1.69
C SER A 97 9.53 -32.63 -1.84
N LYS A 98 8.22 -32.70 -2.12
CA LYS A 98 7.48 -33.93 -2.42
C LYS A 98 7.07 -33.96 -3.88
#